data_AF-A0A930X280-F1
#
_entry.id   AF-A0A930X280-F1
#
_cell.length_a   1.000
_cell.length_b   1.000
_cell.length_c   1.000
_cell.angle_alpha   90.00
_cell.angle_beta   90.00
_cell.angle_gamma   90.00
#
_symmetry.space_group_name_H-M   'P 1'
#
loop_
_entity.id
_entity.type
_entity.pdbx_description
1 polymer ?
#
loop_
_entity_poly.entity_id
_entity_poly.type
_entity_poly.pdbx_seq_one_letter_code
_entity_poly.pdbx_strand_id
1 'polypeptide(L)' 'MTHLSPAQVYEDLQLLERVDGVRSASYRQAALEILADLTVSLDWRQAIADRLNQANHLLSWRTVDTEDSY' A
#
# COMPACT_ATOMS: atom_id res chain seq x y z
N MET A 1 -1.19 11.83 17.20
CA MET A 1 -0.92 10.86 16.13
C MET A 1 -0.41 11.66 14.95
N THR A 2 0.84 11.46 14.55
CA THR A 2 1.44 12.15 13.40
C THR A 2 0.76 11.65 12.13
N HIS A 3 -0.10 12.47 11.52
CA HIS A 3 -0.59 12.20 10.17
C HIS A 3 0.63 12.16 9.24
N LEU A 4 0.94 10.99 8.69
CA LEU A 4 1.89 10.87 7.59
C LEU A 4 1.36 11.69 6.41
N SER A 5 2.24 12.38 5.71
CA SER A 5 1.84 13.09 4.51
C SER A 5 1.46 12.10 3.40
N PRO A 6 0.54 12.44 2.49
CA PRO A 6 0.20 11.59 1.34
C PRO A 6 1.43 11.15 0.52
N ALA A 7 2.44 12.03 0.39
CA ALA A 7 3.69 11.73 -0.28
C ALA A 7 4.49 10.62 0.42
N GLN A 8 4.62 10.68 1.75
CA GLN A 8 5.31 9.65 2.54
C GLN A 8 4.60 8.31 2.43
N VAL A 9 3.27 8.30 2.52
CA VAL A 9 2.47 7.07 2.36
C VAL A 9 2.66 6.48 0.97
N TYR A 10 2.71 7.31 -0.08
CA TYR A 10 2.96 6.86 -1.44
C TYR A 10 4.36 6.23 -1.60
N GLU A 11 5.40 6.79 -0.96
CA GLU A 11 6.74 6.22 -0.95
C GLU A 11 6.80 4.89 -0.16
N ASP A 12 6.17 4.83 1.01
CA ASP A 12 6.08 3.63 1.84
C ASP A 12 5.43 2.46 1.09
N LEU A 13 4.41 2.74 0.28
CA LEU A 13 3.76 1.73 -0.57
C LEU A 13 4.73 1.12 -1.61
N GLN A 14 5.84 1.78 -1.97
CA GLN A 14 6.85 1.18 -2.85
C GLN A 14 7.67 0.08 -2.17
N LEU A 15 7.69 0.07 -0.84
CA LEU A 15 8.48 -0.86 -0.05
C LEU A 15 7.69 -2.10 0.37
N LEU A 16 6.39 -2.17 0.05
CA LEU A 16 5.49 -3.27 0.46
C LEU A 16 6.02 -4.68 0.15
N GLU A 17 6.73 -4.85 -0.98
CA GLU A 17 7.28 -6.14 -1.38
C GLU A 17 8.65 -6.47 -0.74
N ARG A 18 9.29 -5.45 -0.16
CA ARG A 18 10.66 -5.51 0.38
C ARG A 18 10.67 -5.61 1.91
N VAL A 19 9.56 -5.32 2.55
CA VAL A 19 9.41 -5.35 4.01
C VAL A 19 8.67 -6.60 4.47
N ASP A 20 8.79 -6.91 5.77
CA ASP A 20 8.07 -8.01 6.39
C ASP A 20 6.56 -7.78 6.45
N GLY A 21 5.81 -8.86 6.70
CA GLY A 21 4.35 -8.83 6.73
C GLY A 21 3.77 -7.78 7.68
N VAL A 22 4.39 -7.58 8.85
CA VAL A 22 3.91 -6.62 9.86
C VAL A 22 4.09 -5.18 9.37
N ARG A 23 5.27 -4.82 8.88
CA ARG A 23 5.52 -3.50 8.29
C ARG A 23 4.63 -3.24 7.08
N SER A 24 4.41 -4.26 6.26
CA SER A 24 3.54 -4.15 5.10
C SER A 24 2.09 -3.87 5.50
N ALA A 25 1.60 -4.46 6.60
CA ALA A 25 0.27 -4.20 7.12
C ALA A 25 0.13 -2.74 7.60
N SER A 26 1.15 -2.21 8.29
CA SER A 26 1.18 -0.81 8.72
C SER A 26 1.12 0.17 7.55
N TYR A 27 1.85 -0.08 6.46
CA TYR A 27 1.80 0.77 5.27
C TYR A 27 0.44 0.73 4.57
N ARG A 28 -0.23 -0.43 4.54
CA ARG A 28 -1.61 -0.52 4.03
C ARG A 28 -2.60 0.24 4.91
N GLN A 29 -2.44 0.18 6.23
CA GLN A 29 -3.28 0.95 7.14
C GLN A 29 -3.12 2.46 6.91
N ALA A 30 -1.88 2.96 6.81
CA ALA A 30 -1.62 4.37 6.51
C ALA A 30 -2.23 4.81 5.17
N ALA A 31 -2.18 3.96 4.14
CA ALA A 31 -2.85 4.22 2.87
C ALA A 31 -4.38 4.34 3.01
N LEU A 32 -5.01 3.45 3.76
CA LEU A 32 -6.46 3.51 4.01
C LEU A 32 -6.87 4.78 4.77
N GLU A 33 -6.05 5.22 5.73
CA GLU A 33 -6.28 6.48 6.46
C GLU A 33 -6.28 7.69 5.51
N ILE A 34 -5.33 7.76 4.56
CA ILE A 34 -5.30 8.83 3.54
C ILE A 34 -6.49 8.74 2.58
N LEU A 35 -6.92 7.53 2.20
CA LEU A 35 -8.08 7.34 1.31
C LEU A 35 -9.40 7.77 1.98
N ALA A 36 -9.50 7.57 3.29
CA ALA A 36 -10.66 7.97 4.09
C ALA A 36 -10.68 9.48 4.40
N ASP A 37 -9.55 10.18 4.29
CA ASP A 37 -9.44 11.61 4.56
C ASP A 37 -9.98 12.45 3.39
N LEU A 38 -11.13 13.09 3.59
CA LEU A 38 -11.77 13.96 2.60
C LEU A 38 -11.04 15.30 2.40
N THR A 39 -10.11 15.65 3.30
CA THR A 39 -9.29 16.87 3.17
C THR A 39 -8.09 16.67 2.25
N VAL A 40 -7.73 15.42 1.96
CA VAL A 40 -6.67 15.08 1.00
C VAL A 40 -7.20 15.25 -0.42
N SER A 41 -6.39 15.84 -1.29
CA SER A 41 -6.76 16.08 -2.69
C SER A 41 -7.13 14.77 -3.39
N LEU A 42 -8.05 14.86 -4.34
CA LEU A 42 -8.48 13.72 -5.13
C LEU A 42 -7.30 13.06 -5.85
N ASP A 43 -6.38 13.85 -6.40
CA ASP A 43 -5.19 13.36 -7.10
C ASP A 43 -4.32 12.47 -6.20
N TRP A 44 -4.11 12.88 -4.94
CA TRP A 44 -3.33 12.09 -3.99
C TRP A 44 -4.04 10.80 -3.60
N ARG A 45 -5.35 10.85 -3.36
CA ARG A 45 -6.13 9.64 -3.03
C ARG A 45 -6.13 8.66 -4.21
N GLN A 46 -6.23 9.15 -5.44
CA GLN A 46 -6.18 8.30 -6.62
C GLN A 46 -4.80 7.67 -6.82
N ALA A 47 -3.72 8.45 -6.71
CA ALA A 47 -2.36 7.94 -6.81
C ALA A 47 -2.05 6.85 -5.76
N ILE A 48 -2.51 7.05 -4.52
CA ILE A 48 -2.35 6.08 -3.43
C ILE A 48 -3.20 4.82 -3.68
N ALA A 49 -4.44 4.97 -4.14
CA ALA A 49 -5.31 3.84 -4.47
C ALA A 49 -4.72 2.97 -5.58
N ASP A 50 -4.26 3.60 -6.67
CA ASP A 50 -3.64 2.91 -7.80
C ASP A 50 -2.38 2.15 -7.36
N ARG A 51 -1.54 2.80 -6.54
CA ARG A 51 -0.30 2.19 -6.03
C ARG A 51 -0.58 1.02 -5.09
N LEU A 52 -1.52 1.18 -4.17
CA LEU A 52 -1.93 0.11 -3.25
C LEU A 52 -2.48 -1.09 -4.03
N ASN A 53 -3.29 -0.84 -5.06
CA ASN A 53 -3.86 -1.89 -5.88
C ASN A 53 -2.77 -2.65 -6.67
N GLN A 54 -1.83 -1.93 -7.29
CA GLN A 54 -0.67 -2.53 -7.97
C GLN A 54 0.15 -3.42 -7.02
N ALA A 55 0.45 -2.93 -5.81
CA ALA A 55 1.22 -3.69 -4.84
C ALA A 55 0.49 -4.95 -4.37
N ASN A 56 -0.83 -4.89 -4.16
CA ASN A 56 -1.63 -6.05 -3.79
C ASN A 56 -1.72 -7.08 -4.94
N HIS A 57 -1.83 -6.60 -6.19
CA HIS A 57 -1.77 -7.48 -7.35
C HIS A 57 -0.45 -8.22 -7.44
N LEU A 58 0.69 -7.53 -7.34
CA LEU A 58 2.02 -8.16 -7.39
C LEU A 58 2.23 -9.22 -6.31
N LEU A 59 1.78 -8.94 -5.08
CA LEU A 59 1.84 -9.92 -4.00
C LEU A 59 0.96 -11.14 -4.27
N SER A 60 -0.22 -10.95 -4.85
CA SER A 60 -1.10 -12.06 -5.23
C SER A 60 -0.42 -12.98 -6.24
N TRP A 61 0.29 -12.44 -7.24
CA TRP A 61 1.09 -13.24 -8.18
C TRP A 61 2.22 -14.00 -7.48
N ARG A 62 2.94 -13.36 -6.55
CA ARG A 62 4.05 -14.00 -5.82
C ARG A 62 3.58 -15.15 -4.92
N THR A 63 2.41 -15.02 -4.30
CA THR A 63 1.83 -16.08 -3.48
C THR A 63 1.44 -17.29 -4.34
N VAL A 64 0.83 -17.06 -5.52
CA VAL A 64 0.42 -18.14 -6.43
C VAL A 64 1.61 -18.96 -6.94
N ASP A 65 2.76 -18.34 -7.24
CA ASP A 65 3.97 -19.05 -7.70
C ASP A 65 4.57 -19.99 -6.63
N THR A 66 4.29 -19.73 -5.35
CA THR A 66 4.87 -20.52 -4.23
C THR A 66 4.00 -21.73 -3.86
N GLU A 67 2.76 -21.83 -4.34
CA GLU A 67 1.81 -22.90 -4.01
C GLU A 67 1.67 -23.99 -5.08
N ASP A 68 2.39 -23.91 -6.20
CA ASP A 68 2.33 -24.91 -7.29
C ASP A 68 3.55 -25.85 -7.32
N SER A 69 3.81 -26.54 -6.21
CA SER A 69 4.66 -27.74 -6.19
C SER A 69 3.92 -28.86 -5.47
N TYR A 70 3.16 -29.64 -6.25
CA TYR A 70 2.52 -30.90 -5.84
C TYR A 70 3.45 -32.10 -6.04
#